data_AF-A0A6M8NRC3-F1
#
_entry.id   AF-A0A6M8NRC3-F1
#
_cell.length_a   1.000
_cell.length_b   1.000
_cell.length_c   1.000
_cell.angle_alpha   90.00
_cell.angle_beta   90.00
_cell.angle_gamma   90.00
#
_symmetry.space_group_name_H-M   'P 1'
#
loop_
_entity.id
_entity.type
_entity.pdbx_description
1 polymer ?
#
loop_
_entity_poly.entity_id
_entity_poly.type
_entity_poly.pdbx_seq_one_letter_code
_entity_poly.pdbx_strand_id
1 'polypeptide(L)'
;MITVSIENATLQDLNILNLTQKPYRAFLQYWSGTEQDFNDYMRKHNLDYDFKASNIKELSEKSDQFLLDFAEAVRKDIGNFDFRLRASLGNRNLKPLELEDYSKITLKNDTDNTQELINTFLQFNSRSFIDFRDFDNENNELTFIYNRRGIFDENERIAILKARNSITMSDNFQQAKDNNFILSGLCYELAKAHNIDFKNEAIFGDTKKEFITTASKILGVAEKIEAEKEGVITQSIAKEQAKQEIKQENSATRQSLNADSTEAEVLKEGNTEIRIQPINQGLRSAGVDEFVNKSIEIYEQKELEKLKMRLEKSRKEAESAYIEMQNKINEGMTIYESINYIKQKYRNEEHTVNIASALLTKDILNVNLLKNELVEEKAKSTELSNQVEDKNNEITKREETITSLKSTMQTKVNEFNLEREKHTEQLEAVKNEAKSSLSKMQAEFNDSFKRVNEAHKRDSEKYLEIIAQKDEELSSQDEIILRLQAKNEELEKKNKEFLELLKTQNQNLEKKNDEIVELLKGFNTKNNLNEAKENNYLIQEKSTLIKENDTLSKKNGIMLEERDIKNKSIEELNKILDDAKVGNDVKREILANLSVDDILNSNEEGKNDAKNTRRQ
;
A
#
# COMPACT_ATOMS: atom_id res chain seq x y z
N MET A 1 -19.21 -11.15 69.07
CA MET A 1 -19.21 -11.37 67.60
C MET A 1 -19.25 -12.87 67.39
N ILE A 2 -20.03 -13.36 66.43
CA ILE A 2 -20.26 -14.79 66.27
C ILE A 2 -19.42 -15.35 65.12
N THR A 3 -18.62 -16.37 65.42
CA THR A 3 -17.97 -17.24 64.45
C THR A 3 -18.99 -18.23 63.91
N VAL A 4 -19.11 -18.32 62.59
CA VAL A 4 -20.02 -19.25 61.90
C VAL A 4 -19.20 -20.28 61.13
N SER A 5 -19.38 -21.57 61.43
CA SER A 5 -18.95 -22.68 60.60
C SER A 5 -20.13 -23.37 59.93
N ILE A 6 -19.89 -24.12 58.86
CA ILE A 6 -20.92 -24.89 58.16
C ILE A 6 -20.36 -26.24 57.67
N GLU A 7 -21.14 -27.30 57.90
CA GLU A 7 -20.79 -28.68 57.61
C GLU A 7 -22.00 -29.40 56.98
N ASN A 8 -21.80 -30.58 56.38
CA ASN A 8 -22.91 -31.48 56.09
C ASN A 8 -23.28 -32.21 57.40
N ALA A 9 -24.54 -32.22 57.80
CA ALA A 9 -24.95 -32.96 58.99
C ALA A 9 -24.92 -34.47 58.71
N THR A 10 -24.46 -35.26 59.68
CA THR A 10 -24.58 -36.72 59.61
C THR A 10 -25.92 -37.18 60.17
N LEU A 11 -26.34 -38.40 59.87
CA LEU A 11 -27.53 -39.01 60.48
C LEU A 11 -27.40 -39.20 62.01
N GLN A 12 -26.20 -39.04 62.59
CA GLN A 12 -25.96 -39.12 64.03
C GLN A 12 -26.17 -37.76 64.72
N ASP A 13 -26.05 -36.63 64.00
CA ASP A 13 -26.36 -35.29 64.51
C ASP A 13 -27.88 -35.04 64.63
N LEU A 14 -28.72 -35.84 63.96
CA LEU A 14 -30.16 -35.61 63.80
C LEU A 14 -31.00 -36.18 64.96
N ASN A 15 -30.99 -35.50 66.12
CA ASN A 15 -31.84 -35.85 67.25
C ASN A 15 -33.26 -35.25 67.13
N ILE A 16 -34.27 -36.12 66.98
CA ILE A 16 -35.69 -35.72 66.83
C ILE A 16 -36.27 -35.12 68.12
N LEU A 17 -35.68 -35.40 69.29
CA LEU A 17 -36.08 -34.74 70.55
C LEU A 17 -35.79 -33.23 70.51
N ASN A 18 -34.85 -32.79 69.67
CA ASN A 18 -34.43 -31.40 69.51
C ASN A 18 -35.11 -30.72 68.29
N LEU A 19 -36.10 -31.39 67.68
CA LEU A 19 -36.89 -30.88 66.55
C LEU A 19 -37.64 -29.61 66.96
N THR A 20 -37.20 -28.46 66.43
CA THR A 20 -37.71 -27.14 66.81
C THR A 20 -38.70 -26.59 65.77
N GLN A 21 -38.52 -26.94 64.49
CA GLN A 21 -39.39 -26.49 63.41
C GLN A 21 -40.02 -27.64 62.61
N LYS A 22 -41.35 -27.59 62.47
CA LYS A 22 -42.16 -28.36 61.49
C LYS A 22 -42.50 -27.47 60.27
N PRO A 23 -42.82 -28.03 59.09
CA PRO A 23 -42.93 -27.26 57.85
C PRO A 23 -43.91 -26.08 57.88
N TYR A 24 -44.99 -26.17 58.65
CA TYR A 24 -46.00 -25.11 58.75
C TYR A 24 -45.42 -23.75 59.23
N ARG A 25 -44.39 -23.76 60.09
CA ARG A 25 -43.80 -22.53 60.66
C ARG A 25 -43.12 -21.66 59.60
N ALA A 26 -42.51 -22.28 58.59
CA ALA A 26 -41.88 -21.58 57.48
C ALA A 26 -42.88 -20.71 56.67
N PHE A 27 -44.17 -21.03 56.74
CA PHE A 27 -45.24 -20.29 56.06
C PHE A 27 -45.89 -19.19 56.91
N LEU A 28 -45.65 -19.14 58.24
CA LEU A 28 -46.25 -18.14 59.13
C LEU A 28 -45.90 -16.70 58.73
N GLN A 29 -44.67 -16.48 58.23
CA GLN A 29 -44.20 -15.18 57.73
C GLN A 29 -44.98 -14.65 56.51
N TYR A 30 -45.86 -15.46 55.90
CA TYR A 30 -46.67 -15.12 54.73
C TYR A 30 -48.18 -15.10 55.03
N TRP A 31 -48.57 -15.14 56.31
CA TRP A 31 -49.96 -15.06 56.76
C TRP A 31 -50.29 -13.67 57.29
N SER A 32 -51.38 -13.06 56.83
CA SER A 32 -51.81 -11.71 57.24
C SER A 32 -52.99 -11.68 58.23
N GLY A 33 -53.53 -12.85 58.59
CA GLY A 33 -54.58 -12.99 59.62
C GLY A 33 -54.04 -13.17 61.03
N THR A 34 -54.93 -13.45 61.99
CA THR A 34 -54.51 -13.82 63.35
C THR A 34 -54.00 -15.27 63.42
N GLU A 35 -53.32 -15.62 64.50
CA GLU A 35 -52.95 -17.01 64.80
C GLU A 35 -54.17 -17.92 64.96
N GLN A 36 -55.31 -17.39 65.46
CA GLN A 36 -56.55 -18.16 65.55
C GLN A 36 -57.10 -18.47 64.15
N ASP A 37 -57.14 -17.49 63.25
CA ASP A 37 -57.55 -17.70 61.86
C ASP A 37 -56.66 -18.72 61.13
N PHE A 38 -55.35 -18.74 61.44
CA PHE A 38 -54.40 -19.71 60.89
C PHE A 38 -54.73 -21.14 61.34
N ASN A 39 -54.95 -21.33 62.65
CA ASN A 39 -55.32 -22.63 63.22
C ASN A 39 -56.68 -23.12 62.66
N ASP A 40 -57.65 -22.23 62.50
CA ASP A 40 -58.96 -22.59 61.94
C ASP A 40 -58.91 -22.83 60.42
N TYR A 41 -58.02 -22.18 59.67
CA TYR A 41 -57.69 -22.56 58.28
C TYR A 41 -57.10 -23.97 58.21
N MET A 42 -56.10 -24.30 59.06
CA MET A 42 -55.49 -25.64 59.09
C MET A 42 -56.53 -26.73 59.39
N ARG A 43 -57.42 -26.48 60.36
CA ARG A 43 -58.55 -27.38 60.69
C ARG A 43 -59.54 -27.53 59.54
N LYS A 44 -59.99 -26.42 58.94
CA LYS A 44 -60.93 -26.39 57.80
C LYS A 44 -60.43 -27.24 56.61
N HIS A 45 -59.12 -27.31 56.42
CA HIS A 45 -58.50 -28.07 55.34
C HIS A 45 -57.98 -29.46 55.76
N ASN A 46 -58.27 -29.92 56.99
CA ASN A 46 -57.85 -31.21 57.56
C ASN A 46 -56.32 -31.43 57.54
N LEU A 47 -55.53 -30.37 57.70
CA LEU A 47 -54.07 -30.44 57.65
C LEU A 47 -53.51 -30.90 59.00
N ASP A 48 -52.80 -32.03 59.04
CA ASP A 48 -52.08 -32.47 60.24
C ASP A 48 -50.76 -31.68 60.39
N TYR A 49 -50.81 -30.57 61.13
CA TYR A 49 -49.66 -29.71 61.38
C TYR A 49 -48.89 -30.05 62.67
N ASP A 50 -49.44 -30.88 63.55
CA ASP A 50 -48.81 -31.29 64.82
C ASP A 50 -48.47 -32.79 64.90
N PHE A 51 -48.34 -33.46 63.74
CA PHE A 51 -47.89 -34.84 63.64
C PHE A 51 -46.65 -35.11 64.51
N LYS A 52 -46.59 -36.32 65.08
CA LYS A 52 -45.40 -36.83 65.79
C LYS A 52 -44.71 -37.89 64.93
N ALA A 53 -43.39 -37.97 65.01
CA ALA A 53 -42.57 -38.92 64.28
C ALA A 53 -41.51 -39.55 65.21
N SER A 54 -41.18 -40.81 64.96
CA SER A 54 -40.34 -41.66 65.81
C SER A 54 -38.93 -41.85 65.23
N ASN A 55 -38.74 -41.54 63.95
CA ASN A 55 -37.47 -41.65 63.23
C ASN A 55 -37.43 -40.62 62.07
N ILE A 56 -36.22 -40.33 61.55
CA ILE A 56 -35.99 -39.24 60.58
C ILE A 56 -36.70 -39.47 59.24
N LYS A 57 -36.90 -40.73 58.85
CA LYS A 57 -37.62 -41.12 57.63
C LYS A 57 -39.12 -40.88 57.77
N GLU A 58 -39.71 -41.27 58.90
CA GLU A 58 -41.11 -40.99 59.24
C GLU A 58 -41.37 -39.46 59.34
N LEU A 59 -40.42 -38.70 59.89
CA LEU A 59 -40.47 -37.24 59.93
C LEU A 59 -40.46 -36.63 58.52
N SER A 60 -39.62 -37.14 57.62
CA SER A 60 -39.58 -36.71 56.22
C SER A 60 -40.89 -37.04 55.50
N GLU A 61 -41.37 -38.29 55.62
CA GLU A 61 -42.61 -38.77 54.98
C GLU A 61 -43.84 -37.97 55.41
N LYS A 62 -43.98 -37.68 56.71
CA LYS A 62 -45.07 -36.84 57.23
C LYS A 62 -44.94 -35.37 56.84
N SER A 63 -43.71 -34.85 56.76
CA SER A 63 -43.46 -33.47 56.30
C SER A 63 -43.79 -33.28 54.82
N ASP A 64 -43.42 -34.25 53.97
CA ASP A 64 -43.75 -34.25 52.55
C ASP A 64 -45.25 -34.39 52.31
N GLN A 65 -45.93 -35.26 53.08
CA GLN A 65 -47.39 -35.39 53.02
C GLN A 65 -48.07 -34.06 53.40
N PHE A 66 -47.68 -33.43 54.53
CA PHE A 66 -48.19 -32.11 54.93
C PHE A 66 -47.96 -31.05 53.84
N LEU A 67 -46.78 -31.01 53.22
CA LEU A 67 -46.46 -30.05 52.16
C LEU A 67 -47.32 -30.26 50.88
N LEU A 68 -47.67 -31.51 50.56
CA LEU A 68 -48.58 -31.83 49.46
C LEU A 68 -50.03 -31.43 49.78
N ASP A 69 -50.51 -31.77 50.97
CA ASP A 69 -51.88 -31.45 51.40
C ASP A 69 -52.09 -29.93 51.55
N PHE A 70 -51.10 -29.22 52.12
CA PHE A 70 -51.09 -27.75 52.19
C PHE A 70 -51.08 -27.11 50.80
N ALA A 71 -50.33 -27.67 49.84
CA ALA A 71 -50.35 -27.21 48.46
C ALA A 71 -51.70 -27.44 47.76
N GLU A 72 -52.41 -28.52 48.08
CA GLU A 72 -53.78 -28.72 47.59
C GLU A 72 -54.79 -27.79 48.28
N ALA A 73 -54.64 -27.53 49.57
CA ALA A 73 -55.45 -26.55 50.31
C ALA A 73 -55.32 -25.15 49.68
N VAL A 74 -54.11 -24.62 49.54
CA VAL A 74 -53.83 -23.27 49.00
C VAL A 74 -54.34 -23.08 47.56
N ARG A 75 -54.35 -24.15 46.75
CA ARG A 75 -54.95 -24.14 45.39
C ARG A 75 -56.48 -24.02 45.43
N LYS A 76 -57.16 -24.66 46.38
CA LYS A 76 -58.62 -24.59 46.56
C LYS A 76 -59.02 -23.24 47.18
N ASP A 77 -58.35 -22.84 48.25
CA ASP A 77 -58.60 -21.62 49.01
C ASP A 77 -57.29 -21.08 49.59
N ILE A 78 -57.00 -19.80 49.34
CA ILE A 78 -55.78 -19.14 49.82
C ILE A 78 -55.92 -18.64 51.28
N GLY A 79 -57.14 -18.44 51.78
CA GLY A 79 -57.33 -17.76 53.07
C GLY A 79 -56.63 -16.39 53.11
N ASN A 80 -55.92 -16.11 54.20
CA ASN A 80 -55.16 -14.88 54.41
C ASN A 80 -53.65 -15.05 54.10
N PHE A 81 -53.27 -16.05 53.31
CA PHE A 81 -51.90 -16.20 52.82
C PHE A 81 -51.60 -15.25 51.66
N ASP A 82 -50.34 -14.86 51.50
CA ASP A 82 -49.85 -14.12 50.33
C ASP A 82 -50.21 -14.85 49.01
N PHE A 83 -50.90 -14.15 48.10
CA PHE A 83 -51.36 -14.71 46.82
C PHE A 83 -50.22 -15.30 45.97
N ARG A 84 -48.99 -14.82 46.12
CA ARG A 84 -47.79 -15.29 45.42
C ARG A 84 -47.51 -16.77 45.73
N LEU A 85 -47.89 -17.27 46.91
CA LEU A 85 -47.72 -18.69 47.31
C LEU A 85 -48.40 -19.69 46.37
N ARG A 86 -49.49 -19.31 45.68
CA ARG A 86 -50.18 -20.20 44.72
C ARG A 86 -49.27 -20.63 43.56
N ALA A 87 -48.36 -19.76 43.12
CA ALA A 87 -47.38 -20.09 42.09
C ALA A 87 -46.19 -20.89 42.67
N SER A 88 -45.80 -20.59 43.92
CA SER A 88 -44.72 -21.25 44.64
C SER A 88 -44.99 -22.74 44.88
N LEU A 89 -46.21 -23.07 45.32
CA LEU A 89 -46.62 -24.42 45.74
C LEU A 89 -46.99 -25.35 44.57
N GLY A 90 -46.40 -25.18 43.39
CA GLY A 90 -46.59 -26.08 42.24
C GLY A 90 -45.83 -27.41 42.36
N ASN A 91 -46.37 -28.50 41.79
CA ASN A 91 -45.79 -29.85 41.81
C ASN A 91 -44.36 -29.96 41.21
N ARG A 92 -43.83 -28.91 40.55
CA ARG A 92 -42.43 -28.86 40.07
C ARG A 92 -41.45 -28.35 41.14
N ASN A 93 -41.94 -27.58 42.11
CA ASN A 93 -41.14 -26.91 43.13
C ASN A 93 -41.15 -27.74 44.43
N LEU A 94 -42.31 -28.30 44.76
CA LEU A 94 -42.48 -29.32 45.79
C LEU A 94 -42.06 -30.69 45.23
N LYS A 95 -40.85 -31.09 45.61
CA LYS A 95 -40.30 -32.45 45.52
C LYS A 95 -40.06 -32.94 46.95
N PRO A 96 -40.01 -34.25 47.20
CA PRO A 96 -39.69 -34.80 48.52
C PRO A 96 -38.46 -34.18 49.21
N LEU A 97 -38.42 -34.31 50.52
CA LEU A 97 -37.31 -33.95 51.39
C LEU A 97 -36.27 -35.10 51.37
N GLU A 98 -35.07 -34.80 50.88
CA GLU A 98 -33.98 -35.77 50.77
C GLU A 98 -33.30 -35.94 52.15
N LEU A 99 -33.04 -37.18 52.57
CA LEU A 99 -32.44 -37.49 53.88
C LEU A 99 -30.96 -37.05 54.00
N GLU A 100 -30.29 -36.85 52.88
CA GLU A 100 -28.90 -36.37 52.79
C GLU A 100 -28.81 -34.83 52.78
N ASP A 101 -29.94 -34.13 52.82
CA ASP A 101 -30.03 -32.69 52.53
C ASP A 101 -29.92 -31.79 53.77
N TYR A 102 -29.39 -32.31 54.88
CA TYR A 102 -29.22 -31.57 56.12
C TYR A 102 -27.84 -30.90 56.21
N SER A 103 -27.83 -29.59 56.46
CA SER A 103 -26.63 -28.82 56.78
C SER A 103 -26.58 -28.55 58.28
N LYS A 104 -25.38 -28.62 58.86
CA LYS A 104 -25.09 -28.26 60.25
C LYS A 104 -24.37 -26.91 60.25
N ILE A 105 -24.85 -25.98 61.06
CA ILE A 105 -24.21 -24.69 61.34
C ILE A 105 -23.89 -24.66 62.83
N THR A 106 -22.64 -24.35 63.17
CA THR A 106 -22.24 -24.08 64.55
C THR A 106 -21.92 -22.60 64.69
N LEU A 107 -22.57 -21.96 65.66
CA LEU A 107 -22.33 -20.56 66.03
C LEU A 107 -21.54 -20.52 67.34
N LYS A 108 -20.27 -20.10 67.27
CA LYS A 108 -19.41 -19.91 68.45
C LYS A 108 -19.22 -18.41 68.69
N ASN A 109 -19.79 -17.90 69.78
CA ASN A 109 -19.71 -16.49 70.13
C ASN A 109 -18.38 -16.19 70.86
N ASP A 110 -17.77 -15.05 70.57
CA ASP A 110 -16.53 -14.57 71.21
C ASP A 110 -16.71 -14.22 72.71
N THR A 111 -17.96 -14.25 73.20
CA THR A 111 -18.37 -14.05 74.60
C THR A 111 -19.45 -15.07 74.97
N ASP A 112 -19.67 -15.30 76.27
CA ASP A 112 -20.76 -16.14 76.76
C ASP A 112 -22.13 -15.71 76.18
N ASN A 113 -22.95 -16.68 75.75
CA ASN A 113 -24.27 -16.39 75.20
C ASN A 113 -25.25 -16.01 76.30
N THR A 114 -25.96 -14.89 76.14
CA THR A 114 -27.00 -14.48 77.08
C THR A 114 -28.22 -15.38 76.97
N GLN A 115 -28.97 -15.54 78.08
CA GLN A 115 -30.21 -16.33 78.08
C GLN A 115 -31.24 -15.80 77.05
N GLU A 116 -31.25 -14.50 76.79
CA GLU A 116 -32.10 -13.87 75.79
C GLU A 116 -31.69 -14.26 74.37
N LEU A 117 -30.40 -14.29 74.05
CA LEU A 117 -29.85 -14.76 72.77
C LEU A 117 -30.18 -16.23 72.54
N ILE A 118 -29.99 -17.08 73.56
CA ILE A 118 -30.35 -18.51 73.53
C ILE A 118 -31.85 -18.68 73.28
N ASN A 119 -32.69 -17.92 73.99
CA ASN A 119 -34.15 -17.96 73.81
C ASN A 119 -34.55 -17.51 72.38
N THR A 120 -33.98 -16.44 71.84
CA THR A 120 -34.22 -16.02 70.44
C THR A 120 -33.83 -17.12 69.46
N PHE A 121 -32.65 -17.72 69.62
CA PHE A 121 -32.16 -18.82 68.78
C PHE A 121 -33.09 -20.05 68.81
N LEU A 122 -33.62 -20.41 69.97
CA LEU A 122 -34.55 -21.54 70.12
C LEU A 122 -35.98 -21.23 69.65
N GLN A 123 -36.36 -19.96 69.45
CA GLN A 123 -37.74 -19.55 69.16
C GLN A 123 -38.00 -18.93 67.78
N PHE A 124 -36.99 -18.44 67.05
CA PHE A 124 -37.22 -17.80 65.74
C PHE A 124 -37.85 -18.76 64.70
N ASN A 125 -38.68 -18.23 63.79
CA ASN A 125 -39.21 -19.01 62.67
C ASN A 125 -38.19 -19.09 61.54
N SER A 126 -37.73 -20.29 61.22
CA SER A 126 -36.73 -20.52 60.19
C SER A 126 -37.32 -20.49 58.78
N ARG A 127 -36.46 -20.27 57.79
CA ARG A 127 -36.78 -20.40 56.36
C ARG A 127 -36.74 -21.85 55.87
N SER A 128 -36.18 -22.79 56.65
CA SER A 128 -36.23 -24.23 56.38
C SER A 128 -37.60 -24.83 56.69
N PHE A 129 -37.98 -25.92 56.03
CA PHE A 129 -39.14 -26.70 56.44
C PHE A 129 -38.91 -27.56 57.69
N ILE A 130 -37.66 -27.95 58.00
CA ILE A 130 -37.32 -28.77 59.17
C ILE A 130 -36.01 -28.26 59.77
N ASP A 131 -36.02 -27.92 61.05
CA ASP A 131 -34.78 -27.69 61.81
C ASP A 131 -34.78 -28.27 63.21
N PHE A 132 -33.57 -28.58 63.67
CA PHE A 132 -33.19 -29.05 64.99
C PHE A 132 -32.22 -28.03 65.58
N ARG A 133 -32.41 -27.69 66.85
CA ARG A 133 -31.62 -26.66 67.53
C ARG A 133 -31.16 -27.19 68.87
N ASP A 134 -29.89 -26.94 69.17
CA ASP A 134 -29.28 -27.35 70.43
C ASP A 134 -28.33 -26.27 70.93
N PHE A 135 -28.07 -26.26 72.25
CA PHE A 135 -27.14 -25.34 72.88
C PHE A 135 -26.23 -26.10 73.85
N ASP A 136 -24.94 -26.14 73.50
CA ASP A 136 -23.92 -26.74 74.34
C ASP A 136 -23.42 -25.74 75.39
N ASN A 137 -23.79 -26.00 76.65
CA ASN A 137 -23.36 -25.23 77.82
C ASN A 137 -21.86 -25.38 78.12
N GLU A 138 -21.21 -26.47 77.71
CA GLU A 138 -19.78 -26.71 77.99
C GLU A 138 -18.88 -25.99 76.99
N ASN A 139 -19.29 -25.91 75.71
CA ASN A 139 -18.51 -25.25 74.65
C ASN A 139 -18.99 -23.83 74.27
N ASN A 140 -20.12 -23.36 74.84
CA ASN A 140 -20.80 -22.11 74.50
C ASN A 140 -21.16 -22.02 72.99
N GLU A 141 -21.65 -23.12 72.43
CA GLU A 141 -21.92 -23.27 71.00
C GLU A 141 -23.41 -23.54 70.73
N LEU A 142 -23.98 -22.76 69.81
CA LEU A 142 -25.35 -22.95 69.34
C LEU A 142 -25.30 -23.77 68.04
N THR A 143 -25.92 -24.94 68.05
CA THR A 143 -25.95 -25.85 66.89
C THR A 143 -27.30 -25.75 66.20
N PHE A 144 -27.28 -25.38 64.91
CA PHE A 144 -28.46 -25.27 64.05
C PHE A 144 -28.34 -26.27 62.90
N ILE A 145 -29.14 -27.33 62.92
CA ILE A 145 -29.17 -28.33 61.86
C ILE A 145 -30.49 -28.23 61.13
N TYR A 146 -30.46 -28.04 59.81
CA TYR A 146 -31.63 -27.70 59.02
C TYR A 146 -31.65 -28.46 57.71
N ASN A 147 -32.84 -28.84 57.24
CA ASN A 147 -32.97 -29.30 55.87
C ASN A 147 -32.74 -28.12 54.93
N ARG A 148 -31.89 -28.30 53.92
CA ARG A 148 -31.57 -27.25 52.95
C ARG A 148 -32.76 -26.85 52.08
N ARG A 149 -33.87 -27.60 52.12
CA ARG A 149 -35.14 -27.22 51.51
C ARG A 149 -35.87 -26.20 52.37
N GLY A 150 -36.25 -25.09 51.75
CA GLY A 150 -36.94 -24.01 52.43
C GLY A 150 -37.64 -23.06 51.48
N ILE A 151 -38.13 -21.96 52.05
CA ILE A 151 -38.90 -20.93 51.38
C ILE A 151 -38.22 -19.55 51.55
N PHE A 152 -38.26 -18.74 50.49
CA PHE A 152 -37.69 -17.40 50.46
C PHE A 152 -38.56 -16.47 49.61
N ASP A 153 -38.48 -15.17 49.87
CA ASP A 153 -39.21 -14.13 49.14
C ASP A 153 -38.27 -13.37 48.21
N GLU A 154 -38.37 -13.60 46.89
CA GLU A 154 -37.57 -12.94 45.85
C GLU A 154 -38.26 -11.66 45.33
N ASN A 155 -39.06 -10.99 46.17
CA ASN A 155 -39.87 -9.78 45.93
C ASN A 155 -40.95 -9.92 44.84
N GLU A 156 -40.60 -10.30 43.61
CA GLU A 156 -41.57 -10.58 42.54
C GLU A 156 -42.37 -11.87 42.79
N ARG A 157 -41.77 -12.83 43.51
CA ARG A 157 -42.34 -14.15 43.80
C ARG A 157 -41.82 -14.72 45.11
N ILE A 158 -42.61 -15.57 45.75
CA ILE A 158 -42.13 -16.48 46.79
C ILE A 158 -41.59 -17.74 46.11
N ALA A 159 -40.42 -18.21 46.52
CA ALA A 159 -39.69 -19.32 45.91
C ALA A 159 -39.44 -20.45 46.93
N ILE A 160 -39.73 -21.69 46.54
CA ILE A 160 -39.43 -22.90 47.33
C ILE A 160 -38.23 -23.59 46.69
N LEU A 161 -37.10 -23.59 47.39
CA LEU A 161 -35.78 -23.90 46.82
C LEU A 161 -34.92 -24.73 47.77
N LYS A 162 -33.87 -25.34 47.21
CA LYS A 162 -32.82 -26.09 47.92
C LYS A 162 -31.59 -25.17 48.04
N ALA A 163 -31.34 -24.67 49.24
CA ALA A 163 -30.24 -23.76 49.55
C ALA A 163 -28.87 -24.35 49.17
N ARG A 164 -27.91 -23.51 48.77
CA ARG A 164 -26.50 -23.91 48.67
C ARG A 164 -25.96 -24.25 50.06
N ASN A 165 -25.12 -25.28 50.16
CA ASN A 165 -24.29 -25.45 51.34
C ASN A 165 -23.07 -24.51 51.20
N SER A 166 -23.25 -23.27 51.65
CA SER A 166 -22.28 -22.18 51.55
C SER A 166 -22.47 -21.21 52.72
N ILE A 167 -21.44 -20.44 53.07
CA ILE A 167 -21.60 -19.32 54.01
C ILE A 167 -22.22 -18.13 53.25
N THR A 168 -23.38 -17.65 53.72
CA THR A 168 -24.07 -16.46 53.21
C THR A 168 -24.74 -15.75 54.40
N MET A 169 -24.19 -14.62 54.84
CA MET A 169 -24.62 -13.94 56.08
C MET A 169 -25.72 -12.89 55.90
N SER A 170 -26.01 -12.48 54.67
CA SER A 170 -26.92 -11.36 54.35
C SER A 170 -27.73 -11.65 53.09
N ASP A 171 -28.96 -11.15 53.03
CA ASP A 171 -29.88 -11.31 51.89
C ASP A 171 -29.53 -10.39 50.70
N ASN A 172 -28.24 -10.19 50.41
CA ASN A 172 -27.76 -9.26 49.38
C ASN A 172 -27.81 -9.84 47.94
N PHE A 173 -28.78 -10.71 47.66
CA PHE A 173 -28.88 -11.50 46.44
C PHE A 173 -30.30 -11.47 45.84
N GLN A 174 -30.39 -11.29 44.52
CA GLN A 174 -31.68 -11.30 43.79
C GLN A 174 -32.25 -12.71 43.56
N GLN A 175 -31.44 -13.76 43.73
CA GLN A 175 -31.88 -15.15 43.54
C GLN A 175 -31.35 -16.03 44.69
N ALA A 176 -32.26 -16.71 45.38
CA ALA A 176 -31.94 -17.55 46.53
C ALA A 176 -31.32 -18.91 46.14
N LYS A 177 -31.49 -19.33 44.88
CA LYS A 177 -31.02 -20.62 44.34
C LYS A 177 -29.52 -20.89 44.55
N ASP A 178 -28.68 -19.87 44.38
CA ASP A 178 -27.23 -20.00 44.44
C ASP A 178 -26.63 -19.48 45.76
N ASN A 179 -27.47 -19.28 46.78
CA ASN A 179 -27.10 -18.76 48.09
C ASN A 179 -27.62 -19.66 49.23
N ASN A 180 -27.12 -19.44 50.45
CA ASN A 180 -27.64 -20.10 51.65
C ASN A 180 -28.65 -19.19 52.36
N PHE A 181 -29.83 -19.04 51.74
CA PHE A 181 -30.88 -18.14 52.20
C PHE A 181 -31.46 -18.46 53.59
N ILE A 182 -31.14 -19.64 54.14
CA ILE A 182 -31.59 -20.08 55.47
C ILE A 182 -30.61 -19.58 56.55
N LEU A 183 -29.30 -19.69 56.31
CA LEU A 183 -28.27 -19.07 57.18
C LEU A 183 -28.41 -17.54 57.21
N SER A 184 -28.63 -16.88 56.06
CA SER A 184 -28.82 -15.43 56.07
C SER A 184 -30.08 -14.99 56.83
N GLY A 185 -31.11 -15.83 56.89
CA GLY A 185 -32.30 -15.62 57.74
C GLY A 185 -31.98 -15.73 59.24
N LEU A 186 -31.23 -16.76 59.64
CA LEU A 186 -30.72 -16.92 61.00
C LEU A 186 -29.83 -15.74 61.43
N CYS A 187 -28.96 -15.26 60.53
CA CYS A 187 -28.15 -14.06 60.77
C CYS A 187 -29.00 -12.78 60.85
N TYR A 188 -30.06 -12.65 60.05
CA TYR A 188 -30.99 -11.50 60.12
C TYR A 188 -31.75 -11.47 61.46
N GLU A 189 -32.35 -12.57 61.92
CA GLU A 189 -33.09 -12.60 63.18
C GLU A 189 -32.19 -12.28 64.38
N LEU A 190 -30.98 -12.85 64.42
CA LEU A 190 -29.99 -12.55 65.48
C LEU A 190 -29.43 -11.13 65.39
N ALA A 191 -29.22 -10.58 64.19
CA ALA A 191 -28.84 -9.17 64.01
C ALA A 191 -29.96 -8.21 64.43
N LYS A 192 -31.22 -8.54 64.14
CA LYS A 192 -32.41 -7.75 64.45
C LYS A 192 -32.72 -7.71 65.95
N ALA A 193 -32.61 -8.85 66.63
CA ALA A 193 -32.89 -8.95 68.06
C ALA A 193 -31.74 -8.44 68.94
N HIS A 194 -30.47 -8.67 68.56
CA HIS A 194 -29.31 -8.48 69.45
C HIS A 194 -28.17 -7.63 68.85
N ASN A 195 -28.32 -7.09 67.63
CA ASN A 195 -27.31 -6.26 66.95
C ASN A 195 -25.91 -6.91 66.87
N ILE A 196 -25.86 -8.19 66.47
CA ILE A 196 -24.65 -9.02 66.46
C ILE A 196 -23.95 -9.01 65.09
N ASP A 197 -22.63 -8.78 65.10
CA ASP A 197 -21.75 -8.97 63.94
C ASP A 197 -21.31 -10.45 63.80
N PHE A 198 -21.17 -10.91 62.55
CA PHE A 198 -20.77 -12.28 62.19
C PHE A 198 -19.43 -12.32 61.48
N LYS A 199 -18.62 -13.34 61.77
CA LYS A 199 -17.38 -13.68 61.06
C LYS A 199 -17.40 -15.14 60.57
N ASN A 200 -16.71 -15.40 59.47
CA ASN A 200 -16.35 -16.75 59.04
C ASN A 200 -14.86 -16.80 58.67
N GLU A 201 -14.17 -17.84 59.12
CA GLU A 201 -12.80 -18.14 58.71
C GLU A 201 -12.83 -19.19 57.58
N ALA A 202 -12.18 -18.87 56.46
CA ALA A 202 -11.99 -19.80 55.35
C ALA A 202 -10.49 -19.92 55.01
N ILE A 203 -10.02 -21.16 54.86
CA ILE A 203 -8.63 -21.49 54.54
C ILE A 203 -8.48 -21.59 53.02
N PHE A 204 -7.67 -20.71 52.44
CA PHE A 204 -7.32 -20.70 51.01
C PHE A 204 -5.82 -20.98 50.87
N GLY A 205 -5.46 -22.25 50.65
CA GLY A 205 -4.07 -22.70 50.72
C GLY A 205 -3.49 -22.40 52.11
N ASP A 206 -2.28 -21.84 52.16
CA ASP A 206 -1.63 -21.45 53.42
C ASP A 206 -2.20 -20.15 54.04
N THR A 207 -3.21 -19.52 53.43
CA THR A 207 -3.79 -18.25 53.93
C THR A 207 -5.18 -18.44 54.54
N LYS A 208 -5.32 -18.10 55.83
CA LYS A 208 -6.64 -17.82 56.42
C LYS A 208 -7.18 -16.50 55.85
N LYS A 209 -8.47 -16.48 55.51
CA LYS A 209 -9.23 -15.25 55.21
C LYS A 209 -10.46 -15.19 56.10
N GLU A 210 -10.62 -14.04 56.77
CA GLU A 210 -11.79 -13.73 57.58
C GLU A 210 -12.79 -12.90 56.75
N PHE A 211 -14.04 -13.34 56.74
CA PHE A 211 -15.16 -12.64 56.14
C PHE A 211 -16.08 -12.11 57.24
N ILE A 212 -16.00 -10.81 57.51
CA ILE A 212 -16.81 -10.12 58.53
C ILE A 212 -18.02 -9.46 57.87
N THR A 213 -19.21 -9.64 58.45
CA THR A 213 -20.46 -8.99 58.04
C THR A 213 -21.12 -8.37 59.26
N THR A 214 -21.32 -7.06 59.25
CA THR A 214 -21.88 -6.33 60.39
C THR A 214 -23.41 -6.38 60.44
N ALA A 215 -23.98 -6.29 61.64
CA ALA A 215 -25.44 -6.21 61.85
C ALA A 215 -26.06 -5.08 61.02
N SER A 216 -25.44 -3.89 61.03
CA SER A 216 -25.85 -2.73 60.23
C SER A 216 -25.93 -2.98 58.73
N LYS A 217 -25.06 -3.86 58.19
CA LYS A 217 -25.06 -4.23 56.77
C LYS A 217 -26.13 -5.28 56.44
N ILE A 218 -26.50 -6.12 57.41
CA ILE A 218 -27.60 -7.08 57.28
C ILE A 218 -28.94 -6.33 57.31
N LEU A 219 -29.13 -5.46 58.30
CA LEU A 219 -30.35 -4.67 58.49
C LEU A 219 -30.56 -3.67 57.34
N GLY A 220 -29.55 -2.89 56.95
CA GLY A 220 -29.65 -1.95 55.82
C GLY A 220 -29.78 -2.58 54.42
N VAL A 221 -29.73 -3.91 54.32
CA VAL A 221 -30.16 -4.68 53.13
C VAL A 221 -31.62 -5.11 53.27
N ALA A 222 -32.02 -5.59 54.45
CA ALA A 222 -33.41 -5.97 54.73
C ALA A 222 -34.38 -4.78 54.66
N GLU A 223 -34.02 -3.61 55.20
CA GLU A 223 -34.82 -2.37 55.12
C GLU A 223 -35.16 -1.98 53.67
N LYS A 224 -34.22 -2.17 52.74
CA LYS A 224 -34.45 -1.92 51.30
C LYS A 224 -35.40 -2.94 50.69
N ILE A 225 -35.24 -4.21 51.07
CA ILE A 225 -36.10 -5.31 50.63
C ILE A 225 -37.53 -5.11 51.18
N GLU A 226 -37.69 -4.64 52.41
CA GLU A 226 -38.99 -4.32 53.03
C GLU A 226 -39.64 -3.09 52.36
N ALA A 227 -38.88 -2.03 52.06
CA ALA A 227 -39.38 -0.86 51.32
C ALA A 227 -39.80 -1.20 49.87
N GLU A 228 -39.04 -2.04 49.17
CA GLU A 228 -39.44 -2.57 47.85
C GLU A 228 -40.73 -3.41 47.94
N LYS A 229 -40.88 -4.21 48.99
CA LYS A 229 -42.09 -5.02 49.21
C LYS A 229 -43.33 -4.19 49.49
N GLU A 230 -43.26 -3.15 50.33
CA GLU A 230 -44.41 -2.26 50.54
C GLU A 230 -44.88 -1.66 49.20
N GLY A 231 -43.95 -1.16 48.37
CA GLY A 231 -44.28 -0.61 47.05
C GLY A 231 -44.86 -1.63 46.06
N VAL A 232 -44.39 -2.88 46.05
CA VAL A 232 -44.95 -3.94 45.20
C VAL A 232 -46.34 -4.38 45.69
N ILE A 233 -46.52 -4.50 47.01
CA ILE A 233 -47.80 -4.91 47.61
C ILE A 233 -48.86 -3.83 47.40
N THR A 234 -48.58 -2.55 47.67
CA THR A 234 -49.55 -1.46 47.42
C THR A 234 -49.92 -1.37 45.95
N GLN A 235 -48.97 -1.45 45.03
CA GLN A 235 -49.25 -1.49 43.59
C GLN A 235 -50.12 -2.69 43.20
N SER A 236 -49.90 -3.88 43.77
CA SER A 236 -50.71 -5.07 43.46
C SER A 236 -52.17 -4.91 43.90
N ILE A 237 -52.40 -4.39 45.11
CA ILE A 237 -53.73 -4.14 45.67
C ILE A 237 -54.44 -3.02 44.92
N ALA A 238 -53.76 -1.90 44.67
CA ALA A 238 -54.29 -0.77 43.91
C ALA A 238 -54.69 -1.19 42.48
N LYS A 239 -53.88 -2.04 41.84
CA LYS A 239 -54.14 -2.57 40.49
C LYS A 239 -55.32 -3.54 40.44
N GLU A 240 -55.54 -4.35 41.47
CA GLU A 240 -56.71 -5.24 41.55
C GLU A 240 -57.99 -4.45 41.85
N GLN A 241 -57.95 -3.49 42.79
CA GLN A 241 -59.07 -2.57 43.04
C GLN A 241 -59.43 -1.75 41.79
N ALA A 242 -58.44 -1.16 41.11
CA ALA A 242 -58.65 -0.42 39.87
C ALA A 242 -59.25 -1.30 38.75
N LYS A 243 -58.86 -2.59 38.64
CA LYS A 243 -59.50 -3.54 37.72
C LYS A 243 -60.95 -3.83 38.09
N GLN A 244 -61.27 -4.01 39.37
CA GLN A 244 -62.64 -4.25 39.81
C GLN A 244 -63.53 -3.03 39.56
N GLU A 245 -63.03 -1.82 39.83
CA GLU A 245 -63.75 -0.57 39.62
C GLU A 245 -63.91 -0.23 38.13
N ILE A 246 -62.87 -0.37 37.30
CA ILE A 246 -63.01 -0.25 35.83
C ILE A 246 -64.03 -1.27 35.29
N LYS A 247 -64.09 -2.49 35.87
CA LYS A 247 -65.13 -3.47 35.50
C LYS A 247 -66.52 -3.05 35.96
N GLN A 248 -66.65 -2.34 37.07
CA GLN A 248 -67.91 -1.74 37.54
C GLN A 248 -68.32 -0.56 36.66
N GLU A 249 -67.42 0.40 36.37
CA GLU A 249 -67.62 1.51 35.42
C GLU A 249 -68.13 1.01 34.05
N ASN A 250 -67.47 -0.03 33.49
CA ASN A 250 -67.86 -0.67 32.22
C ASN A 250 -69.17 -1.49 32.31
N SER A 251 -69.67 -1.79 33.51
CA SER A 251 -70.97 -2.43 33.72
C SER A 251 -72.09 -1.42 33.96
N ALA A 252 -71.80 -0.30 34.63
CA ALA A 252 -72.71 0.84 34.81
C ALA A 252 -72.98 1.53 33.48
N THR A 253 -71.94 1.82 32.68
CA THR A 253 -72.09 2.36 31.31
C THR A 253 -72.75 1.39 30.31
N ARG A 254 -73.01 0.13 30.71
CA ARG A 254 -73.87 -0.82 29.99
C ARG A 254 -75.32 -0.86 30.49
N GLN A 255 -75.60 -0.30 31.66
CA GLN A 255 -76.95 -0.03 32.13
C GLN A 255 -77.37 1.36 31.64
N SER A 256 -77.90 1.41 30.41
CA SER A 256 -78.54 2.62 29.89
C SER A 256 -79.65 3.07 30.85
N LEU A 257 -79.53 4.29 31.38
CA LEU A 257 -80.58 4.91 32.21
C LEU A 257 -81.92 4.95 31.45
N ASN A 258 -83.01 4.72 32.18
CA ASN A 258 -84.36 4.93 31.66
C ASN A 258 -84.64 6.43 31.50
N ALA A 259 -85.46 6.80 30.53
CA ALA A 259 -85.61 8.18 30.05
C ALA A 259 -86.18 9.22 31.04
N ASP A 260 -86.56 8.81 32.25
CA ASP A 260 -87.12 9.67 33.31
C ASP A 260 -86.16 9.85 34.53
N SER A 261 -84.90 9.42 34.44
CA SER A 261 -83.92 9.63 35.52
C SER A 261 -83.67 11.12 35.76
N THR A 262 -84.09 11.64 36.92
CA THR A 262 -83.96 13.06 37.25
C THR A 262 -82.52 13.46 37.59
N GLU A 263 -82.23 14.76 37.56
CA GLU A 263 -80.90 15.35 37.80
C GLU A 263 -80.27 14.91 39.14
N ALA A 264 -81.09 14.56 40.14
CA ALA A 264 -80.67 14.02 41.43
C ALA A 264 -80.19 12.55 41.41
N GLU A 265 -80.46 11.80 40.33
CA GLU A 265 -79.87 10.47 40.10
C GLU A 265 -78.57 10.56 39.30
N VAL A 266 -78.47 11.49 38.35
CA VAL A 266 -77.20 11.79 37.64
C VAL A 266 -76.12 12.23 38.64
N LEU A 267 -76.47 13.01 39.66
CA LEU A 267 -75.56 13.40 40.74
C LEU A 267 -75.14 12.25 41.68
N LYS A 268 -75.67 11.03 41.53
CA LYS A 268 -75.17 9.82 42.23
C LYS A 268 -74.10 9.05 41.46
N GLU A 269 -73.82 9.41 40.20
CA GLU A 269 -72.76 8.75 39.41
C GLU A 269 -71.33 9.10 39.89
N GLY A 270 -71.20 10.09 40.80
CA GLY A 270 -69.93 10.62 41.31
C GLY A 270 -69.36 9.94 42.56
N ASN A 271 -69.75 8.70 42.90
CA ASN A 271 -69.35 8.04 44.15
C ASN A 271 -67.90 7.47 44.16
N THR A 272 -66.91 8.28 43.76
CA THR A 272 -65.50 8.09 44.13
C THR A 272 -65.24 8.51 45.59
N GLU A 273 -66.11 8.11 46.51
CA GLU A 273 -65.92 8.33 47.94
C GLU A 273 -64.76 7.46 48.43
N ILE A 274 -63.83 8.04 49.20
CA ILE A 274 -62.85 7.27 49.95
C ILE A 274 -63.64 6.46 50.99
N ARG A 275 -63.86 5.16 50.71
CA ARG A 275 -64.44 4.23 51.67
C ARG A 275 -63.45 3.95 52.81
N ILE A 276 -63.41 4.88 53.76
CA ILE A 276 -62.83 4.67 55.08
C ILE A 276 -63.47 3.39 55.65
N GLN A 277 -62.66 2.37 55.89
CA GLN A 277 -63.14 1.13 56.48
C GLN A 277 -63.70 1.44 57.88
N PRO A 278 -64.80 0.79 58.32
CA PRO A 278 -65.38 1.05 59.63
C PRO A 278 -64.33 0.79 60.72
N ILE A 279 -64.01 1.84 61.49
CA ILE A 279 -62.94 1.81 62.49
C ILE A 279 -63.38 0.91 63.65
N ASN A 280 -63.00 -0.38 63.58
CA ASN A 280 -63.01 -1.26 64.73
C ASN A 280 -62.10 -0.66 65.82
N GLN A 281 -62.57 -0.71 67.06
CA GLN A 281 -62.07 0.12 68.16
C GLN A 281 -60.57 -0.11 68.42
N GLY A 282 -59.73 0.93 68.26
CA GLY A 282 -58.30 0.81 68.57
C GLY A 282 -57.39 1.99 68.24
N LEU A 283 -57.76 2.89 67.30
CA LEU A 283 -56.86 3.96 66.86
C LEU A 283 -56.60 4.99 67.98
N ARG A 284 -55.36 5.01 68.50
CA ARG A 284 -54.84 6.11 69.32
C ARG A 284 -54.60 7.33 68.42
N SER A 285 -54.76 8.54 68.97
CA SER A 285 -54.74 9.80 68.20
C SER A 285 -53.47 10.08 67.38
N ALA A 286 -52.34 9.44 67.72
CA ALA A 286 -51.09 9.56 66.95
C ALA A 286 -51.09 8.79 65.61
N GLY A 287 -52.00 7.83 65.41
CA GLY A 287 -52.05 7.02 64.18
C GLY A 287 -53.05 7.49 63.11
N VAL A 288 -53.74 8.63 63.34
CA VAL A 288 -54.77 9.12 62.42
C VAL A 288 -54.14 9.70 61.16
N ASP A 289 -53.16 10.61 61.30
CA ASP A 289 -52.53 11.27 60.16
C ASP A 289 -51.75 10.28 59.28
N GLU A 290 -51.09 9.30 59.89
CA GLU A 290 -50.39 8.22 59.17
C GLU A 290 -51.35 7.33 58.39
N PHE A 291 -52.49 6.95 58.98
CA PHE A 291 -53.55 6.19 58.31
C PHE A 291 -54.20 7.00 57.16
N VAL A 292 -54.43 8.31 57.36
CA VAL A 292 -54.96 9.21 56.33
C VAL A 292 -53.98 9.36 55.18
N ASN A 293 -52.69 9.60 55.46
CA ASN A 293 -51.65 9.71 54.43
C ASN A 293 -51.51 8.41 53.63
N LYS A 294 -51.45 7.24 54.28
CA LYS A 294 -51.39 5.94 53.59
C LYS A 294 -52.66 5.64 52.79
N SER A 295 -53.82 6.14 53.23
CA SER A 295 -55.08 6.07 52.47
C SER A 295 -55.11 6.99 51.25
N ILE A 296 -54.55 8.20 51.34
CA ILE A 296 -54.37 9.14 50.22
C ILE A 296 -53.39 8.55 49.21
N GLU A 297 -52.25 8.05 49.65
CA GLU A 297 -51.24 7.43 48.78
C GLU A 297 -51.81 6.23 48.00
N ILE A 298 -52.55 5.34 48.68
CA ILE A 298 -53.23 4.21 48.01
C ILE A 298 -54.24 4.72 46.96
N TYR A 299 -54.96 5.81 47.22
CA TYR A 299 -55.88 6.43 46.26
C TYR A 299 -55.13 7.05 45.07
N GLU A 300 -54.03 7.76 45.29
CA GLU A 300 -53.19 8.34 44.23
C GLU A 300 -52.57 7.25 43.34
N GLN A 301 -51.95 6.22 43.93
CA GLN A 301 -51.40 5.08 43.20
C GLN A 301 -52.48 4.36 42.37
N LYS A 302 -53.69 4.23 42.91
CA LYS A 302 -54.86 3.62 42.25
C LYS A 302 -55.34 4.44 41.06
N GLU A 303 -55.51 5.75 41.18
CA GLU A 303 -55.92 6.61 40.06
C GLU A 303 -54.81 6.69 38.98
N LEU A 304 -53.53 6.66 39.37
CA LEU A 304 -52.41 6.53 38.43
C LEU A 304 -52.43 5.21 37.66
N GLU A 305 -52.68 4.06 38.30
CA GLU A 305 -52.84 2.78 37.60
C GLU A 305 -54.13 2.72 36.76
N LYS A 306 -55.24 3.33 37.19
CA LYS A 306 -56.45 3.51 36.35
C LYS A 306 -56.10 4.29 35.08
N LEU A 307 -55.46 5.45 35.20
CA LEU A 307 -55.05 6.29 34.06
C LEU A 307 -54.11 5.52 33.13
N LYS A 308 -53.12 4.82 33.68
CA LYS A 308 -52.17 3.97 32.95
C LYS A 308 -52.87 2.84 32.18
N MET A 309 -53.86 2.17 32.78
CA MET A 309 -54.66 1.14 32.10
C MET A 309 -55.57 1.74 31.01
N ARG A 310 -56.21 2.90 31.26
CA ARG A 310 -56.98 3.63 30.24
C ARG A 310 -56.09 4.03 29.06
N LEU A 311 -54.89 4.54 29.31
CA LEU A 311 -53.90 4.88 28.29
C LEU A 311 -53.37 3.65 27.52
N GLU A 312 -53.16 2.50 28.18
CA GLU A 312 -52.72 1.27 27.50
C GLU A 312 -53.81 0.70 26.58
N LYS A 313 -55.09 0.75 27.01
CA LYS A 313 -56.25 0.43 26.18
C LYS A 313 -56.32 1.37 24.96
N SER A 314 -56.31 2.68 25.21
CA SER A 314 -56.35 3.71 24.18
C SER A 314 -55.19 3.66 23.19
N ARG A 315 -53.98 3.22 23.58
CA ARG A 315 -52.88 2.99 22.62
C ARG A 315 -53.22 1.93 21.58
N LYS A 316 -53.81 0.81 22.00
CA LYS A 316 -54.16 -0.32 21.12
C LYS A 316 -55.31 0.03 20.17
N GLU A 317 -56.27 0.81 20.65
CA GLU A 317 -57.38 1.29 19.82
C GLU A 317 -56.97 2.46 18.92
N ALA A 318 -56.00 3.28 19.35
CA ALA A 318 -55.49 4.39 18.56
C ALA A 318 -54.81 3.93 17.27
N GLU A 319 -54.13 2.77 17.26
CA GLU A 319 -53.59 2.18 16.03
C GLU A 319 -54.69 1.90 15.01
N SER A 320 -55.83 1.38 15.45
CA SER A 320 -56.99 1.11 14.59
C SER A 320 -57.65 2.40 14.10
N ALA A 321 -57.81 3.38 14.99
CA ALA A 321 -58.36 4.69 14.65
C ALA A 321 -57.45 5.49 13.69
N TYR A 322 -56.12 5.35 13.81
CA TYR A 322 -55.14 5.96 12.91
C TYR A 322 -55.13 5.31 11.52
N ILE A 323 -55.21 3.98 11.42
CA ILE A 323 -55.39 3.29 10.13
C ILE A 323 -56.67 3.75 9.45
N GLU A 324 -57.74 3.98 10.23
CA GLU A 324 -58.99 4.53 9.70
C GLU A 324 -58.86 6.00 9.26
N MET A 325 -58.06 6.84 9.95
CA MET A 325 -57.69 8.18 9.43
C MET A 325 -56.95 8.07 8.10
N GLN A 326 -55.94 7.21 7.99
CA GLN A 326 -55.16 7.02 6.77
C GLN A 326 -56.06 6.58 5.60
N ASN A 327 -56.96 5.62 5.83
CA ASN A 327 -57.92 5.18 4.80
C ASN A 327 -58.86 6.32 4.37
N LYS A 328 -59.37 7.12 5.32
CA LYS A 328 -60.23 8.28 5.00
C LYS A 328 -59.49 9.39 4.25
N ILE A 329 -58.20 9.59 4.52
CA ILE A 329 -57.34 10.50 3.75
C ILE A 329 -57.10 9.96 2.34
N ASN A 330 -56.86 8.66 2.19
CA ASN A 330 -56.72 7.99 0.88
C ASN A 330 -58.03 8.01 0.06
N GLU A 331 -59.18 8.00 0.72
CA GLU A 331 -60.51 8.24 0.12
C GLU A 331 -60.76 9.71 -0.28
N GLY A 332 -59.85 10.63 0.07
CA GLY A 332 -59.88 12.04 -0.33
C GLY A 332 -60.31 13.04 0.75
N MET A 333 -60.52 12.62 2.01
CA MET A 333 -60.76 13.58 3.10
C MET A 333 -59.48 14.35 3.46
N THR A 334 -59.63 15.60 3.88
CA THR A 334 -58.50 16.32 4.51
C THR A 334 -58.15 15.73 5.87
N ILE A 335 -56.91 15.94 6.32
CA ILE A 335 -56.42 15.57 7.67
C ILE A 335 -57.34 16.12 8.78
N TYR A 336 -57.93 17.31 8.58
CA TYR A 336 -58.84 17.91 9.55
C TYR A 336 -60.19 17.17 9.60
N GLU A 337 -60.73 16.77 8.44
CA GLU A 337 -61.96 15.99 8.34
C GLU A 337 -61.77 14.56 8.88
N SER A 338 -60.64 13.89 8.60
CA SER A 338 -60.36 12.55 9.13
C SER A 338 -60.19 12.56 10.66
N ILE A 339 -59.53 13.58 11.23
CA ILE A 339 -59.45 13.76 12.68
C ILE A 339 -60.84 14.02 13.28
N ASN A 340 -61.67 14.84 12.63
CA ASN A 340 -63.04 15.11 13.11
C ASN A 340 -63.98 13.90 12.97
N TYR A 341 -63.81 13.07 11.93
CA TYR A 341 -64.51 11.80 11.77
C TYR A 341 -64.20 10.85 12.95
N ILE A 342 -62.92 10.67 13.29
CA ILE A 342 -62.50 9.86 14.43
C ILE A 342 -62.97 10.46 15.77
N LYS A 343 -62.94 11.79 15.94
CA LYS A 343 -63.56 12.47 17.11
C LYS A 343 -65.05 12.16 17.25
N GLN A 344 -65.79 12.04 16.14
CA GLN A 344 -67.20 11.70 16.16
C GLN A 344 -67.48 10.21 16.40
N LYS A 345 -66.57 9.32 15.97
CA LYS A 345 -66.68 7.86 16.18
C LYS A 345 -66.25 7.42 17.58
N TYR A 346 -65.21 8.06 18.14
CA TYR A 346 -64.62 7.74 19.45
C TYR A 346 -64.90 8.83 20.50
N ARG A 347 -66.14 9.38 20.52
CA ARG A 347 -66.53 10.54 21.38
C ARG A 347 -66.19 10.39 22.86
N ASN A 348 -66.21 9.17 23.38
CA ASN A 348 -66.01 8.88 24.80
C ASN A 348 -64.55 8.46 25.12
N GLU A 349 -63.65 8.48 24.14
CA GLU A 349 -62.28 7.98 24.27
C GLU A 349 -61.26 9.01 23.76
N GLU A 350 -61.21 10.19 24.39
CA GLU A 350 -60.35 11.31 23.98
C GLU A 350 -58.87 10.90 23.84
N HIS A 351 -58.35 10.06 24.75
CA HIS A 351 -56.98 9.56 24.68
C HIS A 351 -56.73 8.73 23.39
N THR A 352 -57.69 7.90 22.97
CA THR A 352 -57.61 7.11 21.72
C THR A 352 -57.49 8.05 20.51
N VAL A 353 -58.32 9.09 20.47
CA VAL A 353 -58.30 10.12 19.42
C VAL A 353 -56.97 10.89 19.40
N ASN A 354 -56.50 11.35 20.56
CA ASN A 354 -55.31 12.18 20.67
C ASN A 354 -54.04 11.40 20.30
N ILE A 355 -53.94 10.13 20.70
CA ILE A 355 -52.82 9.25 20.32
C ILE A 355 -52.85 8.96 18.81
N ALA A 356 -54.02 8.67 18.23
CA ALA A 356 -54.16 8.46 16.78
C ALA A 356 -53.78 9.72 15.97
N SER A 357 -54.17 10.90 16.46
CA SER A 357 -53.79 12.19 15.88
C SER A 357 -52.29 12.45 15.96
N ALA A 358 -51.62 12.02 17.04
CA ALA A 358 -50.16 12.12 17.18
C ALA A 358 -49.41 11.16 16.24
N LEU A 359 -49.93 9.94 16.01
CA LEU A 359 -49.40 9.01 14.99
C LEU A 359 -49.51 9.60 13.58
N LEU A 360 -50.66 10.20 13.23
CA LEU A 360 -50.83 10.88 11.95
C LEU A 360 -49.89 12.10 11.81
N THR A 361 -49.68 12.86 12.89
CA THR A 361 -48.75 14.01 12.92
C THR A 361 -47.30 13.58 12.69
N LYS A 362 -46.87 12.45 13.28
CA LYS A 362 -45.54 11.85 13.05
C LYS A 362 -45.33 11.55 11.56
N ASP A 363 -46.30 10.96 10.88
CA ASP A 363 -46.19 10.64 9.45
C ASP A 363 -46.14 11.91 8.58
N ILE A 364 -46.94 12.92 8.90
CA ILE A 364 -46.89 14.23 8.21
C ILE A 364 -45.50 14.86 8.36
N LEU A 365 -44.86 14.75 9.52
CA LEU A 365 -43.48 15.21 9.73
C LEU A 365 -42.47 14.40 8.93
N ASN A 366 -42.58 13.06 8.91
CA ASN A 366 -41.71 12.19 8.11
C ASN A 366 -41.78 12.52 6.61
N VAL A 367 -43.00 12.73 6.07
CA VAL A 367 -43.20 13.12 4.67
C VAL A 367 -42.57 14.49 4.37
N ASN A 368 -42.61 15.43 5.30
CA ASN A 368 -41.94 16.73 5.12
C ASN A 368 -40.40 16.62 5.18
N LEU A 369 -39.85 15.74 6.02
CA LEU A 369 -38.40 15.47 6.04
C LEU A 369 -37.92 14.87 4.72
N LEU A 370 -38.56 13.78 4.26
CA LEU A 370 -38.28 13.14 2.97
C LEU A 370 -38.43 14.10 1.78
N LYS A 371 -39.38 15.04 1.86
CA LYS A 371 -39.58 16.09 0.85
C LYS A 371 -38.42 17.11 0.83
N ASN A 372 -37.85 17.44 1.99
CA ASN A 372 -36.69 18.33 2.08
C ASN A 372 -35.42 17.64 1.54
N GLU A 373 -35.16 16.39 1.94
CA GLU A 373 -34.08 15.55 1.40
C GLU A 373 -34.16 15.45 -0.12
N LEU A 374 -35.36 15.23 -0.67
CA LEU A 374 -35.62 15.18 -2.11
C LEU A 374 -35.42 16.53 -2.83
N VAL A 375 -35.54 17.66 -2.12
CA VAL A 375 -35.19 18.99 -2.66
C VAL A 375 -33.67 19.18 -2.66
N GLU A 376 -32.97 18.77 -1.61
CA GLU A 376 -31.50 18.82 -1.56
C GLU A 376 -30.84 17.93 -2.62
N GLU A 377 -31.30 16.68 -2.78
CA GLU A 377 -30.77 15.79 -3.82
C GLU A 377 -31.09 16.29 -5.25
N LYS A 378 -32.24 16.96 -5.45
CA LYS A 378 -32.51 17.66 -6.72
C LYS A 378 -31.55 18.83 -6.96
N ALA A 379 -31.18 19.58 -5.93
CA ALA A 379 -30.19 20.64 -6.04
C ALA A 379 -28.81 20.08 -6.42
N LYS A 380 -28.34 19.04 -5.71
CA LYS A 380 -27.08 18.32 -6.03
C LYS A 380 -27.09 17.74 -7.44
N SER A 381 -28.19 17.11 -7.86
CA SER A 381 -28.34 16.58 -9.21
C SER A 381 -28.32 17.67 -10.29
N THR A 382 -28.81 18.88 -9.98
CA THR A 382 -28.76 20.03 -10.91
C THR A 382 -27.33 20.58 -10.98
N GLU A 383 -26.64 20.70 -9.85
CA GLU A 383 -25.24 21.12 -9.79
C GLU A 383 -24.33 20.16 -10.58
N LEU A 384 -24.48 18.84 -10.37
CA LEU A 384 -23.75 17.82 -11.12
C LEU A 384 -24.06 17.86 -12.63
N SER A 385 -25.30 18.15 -13.02
CA SER A 385 -25.67 18.34 -14.43
C SER A 385 -24.92 19.53 -15.05
N ASN A 386 -24.84 20.65 -14.33
CA ASN A 386 -24.10 21.84 -14.77
C ASN A 386 -22.60 21.56 -14.87
N GLN A 387 -22.01 20.85 -13.89
CA GLN A 387 -20.60 20.44 -13.93
C GLN A 387 -20.29 19.51 -15.12
N VAL A 388 -21.22 18.62 -15.49
CA VAL A 388 -21.12 17.79 -16.70
C VAL A 388 -21.21 18.62 -17.97
N GLU A 389 -22.10 19.62 -18.03
CA GLU A 389 -22.19 20.54 -19.17
C GLU A 389 -20.92 21.38 -19.34
N ASP A 390 -20.37 21.94 -18.26
CA ASP A 390 -19.07 22.63 -18.26
C ASP A 390 -17.92 21.73 -18.74
N LYS A 391 -17.91 20.45 -18.33
CA LYS A 391 -16.90 19.47 -18.78
C LYS A 391 -17.07 19.11 -20.25
N ASN A 392 -18.29 18.98 -20.75
CA ASN A 392 -18.56 18.78 -22.17
C ASN A 392 -18.11 20.01 -22.98
N ASN A 393 -18.40 21.23 -22.51
CA ASN A 393 -17.93 22.48 -23.12
C ASN A 393 -16.39 22.60 -23.12
N GLU A 394 -15.71 22.04 -22.11
CA GLU A 394 -14.25 21.94 -22.10
C GLU A 394 -13.73 20.90 -23.12
N ILE A 395 -14.42 19.77 -23.26
CA ILE A 395 -14.09 18.72 -24.26
C ILE A 395 -14.25 19.26 -25.67
N THR A 396 -15.38 19.91 -26.02
CA THR A 396 -15.60 20.49 -27.36
C THR A 396 -14.47 21.45 -27.76
N LYS A 397 -14.04 22.35 -26.86
CA LYS A 397 -12.91 23.28 -27.11
C LYS A 397 -11.59 22.55 -27.32
N ARG A 398 -11.36 21.43 -26.62
CA ARG A 398 -10.19 20.56 -26.84
C ARG A 398 -10.28 19.85 -28.19
N GLU A 399 -11.44 19.38 -28.62
CA GLU A 399 -11.66 18.73 -29.93
C GLU A 399 -11.52 19.71 -31.10
N GLU A 400 -12.04 20.94 -30.98
CA GLU A 400 -11.77 22.05 -31.91
C GLU A 400 -10.27 22.33 -32.03
N THR A 401 -9.58 22.41 -30.90
CA THR A 401 -8.12 22.63 -30.84
C THR A 401 -7.35 21.49 -31.52
N ILE A 402 -7.70 20.23 -31.23
CA ILE A 402 -7.11 19.04 -31.86
C ILE A 402 -7.37 19.05 -33.37
N THR A 403 -8.56 19.45 -33.81
CA THR A 403 -8.92 19.53 -35.24
C THR A 403 -8.10 20.61 -35.94
N SER A 404 -7.93 21.79 -35.33
CA SER A 404 -7.07 22.87 -35.81
C SER A 404 -5.60 22.45 -35.91
N LEU A 405 -5.07 21.78 -34.88
CA LEU A 405 -3.71 21.23 -34.89
C LEU A 405 -3.52 20.15 -35.95
N LYS A 406 -4.51 19.26 -36.15
CA LYS A 406 -4.49 18.22 -37.20
C LYS A 406 -4.48 18.83 -38.60
N SER A 407 -5.29 19.88 -38.83
CA SER A 407 -5.29 20.65 -40.08
C SER A 407 -3.93 21.32 -40.32
N THR A 408 -3.40 22.01 -39.32
CA THR A 408 -2.07 22.66 -39.35
C THR A 408 -0.95 21.65 -39.66
N MET A 409 -1.00 20.47 -39.02
CA MET A 409 -0.04 19.38 -39.27
C MET A 409 -0.15 18.84 -40.69
N GLN A 410 -1.36 18.66 -41.22
CA GLN A 410 -1.55 18.21 -42.61
C GLN A 410 -0.99 19.24 -43.61
N THR A 411 -1.21 20.54 -43.38
CA THR A 411 -0.60 21.61 -44.18
C THR A 411 0.93 21.52 -44.14
N LYS A 412 1.54 21.34 -42.96
CA LYS A 412 3.00 21.19 -42.82
C LYS A 412 3.55 19.91 -43.47
N VAL A 413 2.80 18.81 -43.43
CA VAL A 413 3.15 17.58 -44.17
C VAL A 413 3.11 17.81 -45.69
N ASN A 414 2.11 18.55 -46.18
CA ASN A 414 1.99 18.88 -47.60
C ASN A 414 3.12 19.83 -48.06
N GLU A 415 3.43 20.87 -47.27
CA GLU A 415 4.58 21.77 -47.51
C GLU A 415 5.91 20.98 -47.56
N PHE A 416 6.16 20.11 -46.59
CA PHE A 416 7.38 19.29 -46.53
C PHE A 416 7.49 18.32 -47.71
N ASN A 417 6.38 17.71 -48.14
CA ASN A 417 6.38 16.85 -49.33
C ASN A 417 6.71 17.66 -50.61
N LEU A 418 6.14 18.86 -50.77
CA LEU A 418 6.43 19.75 -51.90
C LEU A 418 7.88 20.26 -51.89
N GLU A 419 8.44 20.55 -50.72
CA GLU A 419 9.85 20.95 -50.58
C GLU A 419 10.80 19.77 -50.89
N ARG A 420 10.46 18.56 -50.42
CA ARG A 420 11.16 17.33 -50.79
C ARG A 420 11.11 17.05 -52.30
N GLU A 421 9.94 17.25 -52.93
CA GLU A 421 9.78 17.10 -54.39
C GLU A 421 10.68 18.08 -55.15
N LYS A 422 10.66 19.37 -54.80
CA LYS A 422 11.57 20.38 -55.35
C LYS A 422 13.04 20.02 -55.16
N HIS A 423 13.43 19.48 -54.00
CA HIS A 423 14.80 19.02 -53.77
C HIS A 423 15.15 17.78 -54.61
N THR A 424 14.22 16.86 -54.86
CA THR A 424 14.46 15.76 -55.81
C THR A 424 14.56 16.23 -57.26
N GLU A 425 13.76 17.21 -57.69
CA GLU A 425 13.88 17.85 -59.01
C GLU A 425 15.23 18.58 -59.15
N GLN A 426 15.67 19.32 -58.13
CA GLN A 426 16.98 19.97 -58.09
C GLN A 426 18.13 18.95 -58.17
N LEU A 427 18.04 17.84 -57.42
CA LEU A 427 19.04 16.77 -57.47
C LEU A 427 19.07 16.07 -58.84
N GLU A 428 17.92 15.83 -59.47
CA GLU A 428 17.84 15.31 -60.85
C GLU A 428 18.41 16.32 -61.86
N ALA A 429 18.13 17.62 -61.72
CA ALA A 429 18.67 18.67 -62.57
C ALA A 429 20.21 18.75 -62.46
N VAL A 430 20.76 18.83 -61.25
CA VAL A 430 22.22 18.84 -61.00
C VAL A 430 22.90 17.55 -61.49
N LYS A 431 22.26 16.39 -61.29
CA LYS A 431 22.73 15.09 -61.81
C LYS A 431 22.76 15.06 -63.35
N ASN A 432 21.76 15.63 -64.01
CA ASN A 432 21.70 15.72 -65.46
C ASN A 432 22.68 16.76 -66.03
N GLU A 433 22.87 17.89 -65.36
CA GLU A 433 23.89 18.89 -65.69
C GLU A 433 25.30 18.32 -65.53
N ALA A 434 25.60 17.66 -64.41
CA ALA A 434 26.87 16.97 -64.18
C ALA A 434 27.13 15.88 -65.23
N LYS A 435 26.11 15.09 -65.60
CA LYS A 435 26.20 14.11 -66.68
C LYS A 435 26.46 14.75 -68.05
N SER A 436 25.83 15.89 -68.33
CA SER A 436 26.05 16.67 -69.57
C SER A 436 27.48 17.25 -69.61
N SER A 437 27.96 17.80 -68.49
CA SER A 437 29.32 18.32 -68.34
C SER A 437 30.37 17.22 -68.50
N LEU A 438 30.20 16.06 -67.84
CA LEU A 438 31.05 14.88 -68.01
C LEU A 438 31.04 14.38 -69.46
N SER A 439 29.88 14.37 -70.13
CA SER A 439 29.80 13.96 -71.54
C SER A 439 30.53 14.92 -72.48
N LYS A 440 30.50 16.23 -72.22
CA LYS A 440 31.29 17.23 -72.95
C LYS A 440 32.78 17.04 -72.71
N MET A 441 33.19 16.95 -71.45
CA MET A 441 34.58 16.73 -71.06
C MET A 441 35.14 15.43 -71.65
N GLN A 442 34.34 14.35 -71.71
CA GLN A 442 34.72 13.10 -72.36
C GLN A 442 34.84 13.23 -73.89
N ALA A 443 33.97 14.02 -74.54
CA ALA A 443 34.09 14.31 -75.98
C ALA A 443 35.34 15.16 -76.28
N GLU A 444 35.57 16.23 -75.52
CA GLU A 444 36.74 17.09 -75.62
C GLU A 444 38.05 16.31 -75.37
N PHE A 445 38.07 15.44 -74.36
CA PHE A 445 39.18 14.52 -74.10
C PHE A 445 39.40 13.56 -75.26
N ASN A 446 38.35 12.92 -75.78
CA ASN A 446 38.46 12.01 -76.93
C ASN A 446 38.98 12.72 -78.19
N ASP A 447 38.54 13.94 -78.48
CA ASP A 447 39.01 14.71 -79.64
C ASP A 447 40.40 15.33 -79.41
N SER A 448 40.81 15.57 -78.16
CA SER A 448 42.20 15.85 -77.82
C SER A 448 43.08 14.62 -78.05
N PHE A 449 42.66 13.45 -77.55
CA PHE A 449 43.35 12.17 -77.73
C PHE A 449 43.50 11.77 -79.20
N LYS A 450 42.45 11.94 -80.03
CA LYS A 450 42.53 11.78 -81.49
C LYS A 450 43.60 12.69 -82.10
N ARG A 451 43.59 13.99 -81.77
CA ARG A 451 44.57 14.97 -82.31
C ARG A 451 46.01 14.62 -81.90
N VAL A 452 46.23 14.19 -80.66
CA VAL A 452 47.55 13.72 -80.19
C VAL A 452 47.97 12.44 -80.91
N ASN A 453 47.06 11.48 -81.08
CA ASN A 453 47.34 10.21 -81.76
C ASN A 453 47.58 10.40 -83.28
N GLU A 454 46.86 11.32 -83.93
CA GLU A 454 47.12 11.73 -85.32
C GLU A 454 48.46 12.45 -85.46
N ALA A 455 48.82 13.34 -84.53
CA ALA A 455 50.13 13.99 -84.53
C ALA A 455 51.26 12.95 -84.36
N HIS A 456 51.14 12.08 -83.37
CA HIS A 456 52.09 10.99 -83.15
C HIS A 456 52.20 10.07 -84.37
N LYS A 457 51.07 9.75 -85.04
CA LYS A 457 51.09 8.96 -86.27
C LYS A 457 51.84 9.68 -87.39
N ARG A 458 51.56 10.97 -87.64
CA ARG A 458 52.26 11.76 -88.67
C ARG A 458 53.75 11.88 -88.38
N ASP A 459 54.13 12.02 -87.11
CA ASP A 459 55.54 12.09 -86.72
C ASP A 459 56.22 10.71 -86.84
N SER A 460 55.54 9.61 -86.52
CA SER A 460 56.02 8.25 -86.83
C SER A 460 56.18 8.00 -88.33
N GLU A 461 55.26 8.50 -89.16
CA GLU A 461 55.36 8.44 -90.63
C GLU A 461 56.57 9.23 -91.15
N LYS A 462 56.83 10.45 -90.64
CA LYS A 462 58.07 11.21 -90.93
C LYS A 462 59.33 10.48 -90.48
N TYR A 463 59.33 9.87 -89.28
CA TYR A 463 60.50 9.15 -88.79
C TYR A 463 60.80 7.92 -89.66
N LEU A 464 59.78 7.22 -90.16
CA LEU A 464 59.95 6.13 -91.14
C LEU A 464 60.49 6.64 -92.49
N GLU A 465 60.01 7.79 -92.97
CA GLU A 465 60.52 8.42 -94.19
C GLU A 465 62.01 8.84 -94.04
N ILE A 466 62.38 9.41 -92.90
CA ILE A 466 63.77 9.77 -92.56
C ILE A 466 64.66 8.52 -92.46
N ILE A 467 64.16 7.43 -91.89
CA ILE A 467 64.89 6.15 -91.84
C ILE A 467 65.11 5.61 -93.26
N ALA A 468 64.07 5.58 -94.11
CA ALA A 468 64.20 5.12 -95.49
C ALA A 468 65.21 5.96 -96.31
N GLN A 469 65.20 7.30 -96.14
CA GLN A 469 66.20 8.17 -96.76
C GLN A 469 67.62 7.88 -96.24
N LYS A 470 67.79 7.51 -94.97
CA LYS A 470 69.10 7.14 -94.41
C LYS A 470 69.57 5.75 -94.82
N ASP A 471 68.65 4.80 -95.03
CA ASP A 471 68.97 3.49 -95.61
C ASP A 471 69.36 3.61 -97.10
N GLU A 472 68.72 4.50 -97.88
CA GLU A 472 69.15 4.83 -99.24
C GLU A 472 70.53 5.53 -99.26
N GLU A 473 70.79 6.49 -98.36
CA GLU A 473 72.11 7.10 -98.20
C GLU A 473 73.18 6.05 -97.87
N LEU A 474 72.91 5.12 -96.94
CA LEU A 474 73.82 4.02 -96.59
C LEU A 474 74.10 3.10 -97.78
N SER A 475 73.05 2.66 -98.49
CA SER A 475 73.17 1.83 -99.69
C SER A 475 74.03 2.51 -100.78
N SER A 476 73.87 3.83 -100.96
CA SER A 476 74.71 4.61 -101.88
C SER A 476 76.18 4.69 -101.42
N GLN A 477 76.43 4.74 -100.11
CA GLN A 477 77.78 4.74 -99.55
C GLN A 477 78.43 3.35 -99.67
N ASP A 478 77.68 2.27 -99.47
CA ASP A 478 78.16 0.89 -99.68
C ASP A 478 78.49 0.63 -101.16
N GLU A 479 77.70 1.15 -102.11
CA GLU A 479 78.05 1.15 -103.54
C GLU A 479 79.36 1.91 -103.82
N ILE A 480 79.58 3.06 -103.17
CA ILE A 480 80.82 3.83 -103.31
C ILE A 480 82.00 3.06 -102.70
N ILE A 481 81.82 2.40 -101.55
CA ILE A 481 82.83 1.57 -100.89
C ILE A 481 83.20 0.37 -101.79
N LEU A 482 82.23 -0.32 -102.38
CA LEU A 482 82.47 -1.42 -103.34
C LEU A 482 83.25 -0.95 -104.56
N ARG A 483 82.89 0.20 -105.15
CA ARG A 483 83.62 0.79 -106.28
C ARG A 483 85.05 1.20 -105.90
N LEU A 484 85.26 1.71 -104.69
CA LEU A 484 86.59 2.06 -104.18
C LEU A 484 87.44 0.80 -103.92
N GLN A 485 86.86 -0.25 -103.33
CA GLN A 485 87.52 -1.55 -103.12
C GLN A 485 87.99 -2.16 -104.46
N ALA A 486 87.10 -2.31 -105.44
CA ALA A 486 87.44 -2.85 -106.76
C ALA A 486 88.53 -2.02 -107.48
N LYS A 487 88.49 -0.69 -107.33
CA LYS A 487 89.54 0.19 -107.88
C LYS A 487 90.87 0.05 -107.14
N ASN A 488 90.85 -0.27 -105.85
CA ASN A 488 92.06 -0.53 -105.06
C ASN A 488 92.69 -1.88 -105.43
N GLU A 489 91.87 -2.92 -105.68
CA GLU A 489 92.33 -4.20 -106.24
C GLU A 489 92.95 -4.04 -107.64
N GLU A 490 92.35 -3.22 -108.50
CA GLU A 490 92.91 -2.89 -109.83
C GLU A 490 94.28 -2.19 -109.70
N LEU A 491 94.42 -1.26 -108.75
CA LEU A 491 95.68 -0.58 -108.44
C LEU A 491 96.73 -1.53 -107.85
N GLU A 492 96.36 -2.44 -106.95
CA GLU A 492 97.25 -3.50 -106.46
C GLU A 492 97.75 -4.41 -107.59
N LYS A 493 96.85 -4.79 -108.51
CA LYS A 493 97.22 -5.63 -109.66
C LYS A 493 98.19 -4.90 -110.58
N LYS A 494 97.90 -3.64 -110.94
CA LYS A 494 98.82 -2.80 -111.74
C LYS A 494 100.17 -2.61 -111.05
N ASN A 495 100.19 -2.38 -109.74
CA ASN A 495 101.43 -2.28 -108.97
C ASN A 495 102.25 -3.58 -109.02
N LYS A 496 101.61 -4.75 -108.90
CA LYS A 496 102.28 -6.07 -109.04
C LYS A 496 102.86 -6.24 -110.45
N GLU A 497 102.09 -5.94 -111.49
CA GLU A 497 102.52 -5.99 -112.90
C GLU A 497 103.71 -5.03 -113.18
N PHE A 498 103.68 -3.80 -112.63
CA PHE A 498 104.77 -2.83 -112.77
C PHE A 498 106.07 -3.28 -112.08
N LEU A 499 105.95 -3.94 -110.92
CA LEU A 499 107.07 -4.48 -110.15
C LEU A 499 107.72 -5.68 -110.86
N GLU A 500 106.94 -6.47 -111.60
CA GLU A 500 107.42 -7.57 -112.44
C GLU A 500 108.07 -7.07 -113.75
N LEU A 501 107.53 -6.01 -114.35
CA LEU A 501 108.16 -5.28 -115.47
C LEU A 501 109.51 -4.68 -115.06
N LEU A 502 109.62 -4.09 -113.88
CA LEU A 502 110.88 -3.56 -113.32
C LEU A 502 111.94 -4.68 -113.14
N LYS A 503 111.54 -5.86 -112.67
CA LYS A 503 112.45 -7.02 -112.57
C LYS A 503 112.97 -7.45 -113.94
N THR A 504 112.11 -7.55 -114.95
CA THR A 504 112.53 -7.95 -116.31
C THR A 504 113.35 -6.86 -117.01
N GLN A 505 113.10 -5.57 -116.75
CA GLN A 505 113.97 -4.49 -117.23
C GLN A 505 115.37 -4.55 -116.59
N ASN A 506 115.47 -4.74 -115.28
CA ASN A 506 116.77 -4.86 -114.60
C ASN A 506 117.58 -6.06 -115.12
N GLN A 507 116.95 -7.23 -115.29
CA GLN A 507 117.62 -8.41 -115.88
C GLN A 507 118.09 -8.19 -117.33
N ASN A 508 117.42 -7.35 -118.10
CA ASN A 508 117.85 -6.96 -119.45
C ASN A 508 118.96 -5.89 -119.42
N LEU A 509 119.02 -5.04 -118.39
CA LEU A 509 120.13 -4.11 -118.17
C LEU A 509 121.40 -4.84 -117.75
N GLU A 510 121.32 -5.84 -116.87
CA GLU A 510 122.46 -6.70 -116.49
C GLU A 510 123.09 -7.36 -117.73
N LYS A 511 122.28 -8.04 -118.56
CA LYS A 511 122.76 -8.67 -119.81
C LYS A 511 123.44 -7.68 -120.76
N LYS A 512 122.88 -6.49 -120.94
CA LYS A 512 123.50 -5.44 -121.78
C LYS A 512 124.80 -4.92 -121.20
N ASN A 513 124.95 -4.92 -119.88
CA ASN A 513 126.19 -4.55 -119.22
C ASN A 513 127.29 -5.59 -119.49
N ASP A 514 126.94 -6.88 -119.45
CA ASP A 514 127.84 -7.98 -119.82
C ASP A 514 128.28 -7.90 -121.29
N GLU A 515 127.34 -7.65 -122.22
CA GLU A 515 127.63 -7.43 -123.66
C GLU A 515 128.62 -6.26 -123.87
N ILE A 516 128.47 -5.16 -123.13
CA ILE A 516 129.38 -4.01 -123.20
C ILE A 516 130.78 -4.36 -122.66
N VAL A 517 130.87 -5.13 -121.57
CA VAL A 517 132.14 -5.61 -121.00
C VAL A 517 132.87 -6.56 -121.97
N GLU A 518 132.15 -7.35 -122.76
CA GLU A 518 132.76 -8.20 -123.79
C GLU A 518 133.23 -7.40 -125.02
N LEU A 519 132.41 -6.45 -125.51
CA LEU A 519 132.78 -5.56 -126.61
C LEU A 519 134.05 -4.74 -126.31
N LEU A 520 134.23 -4.26 -125.08
CA LEU A 520 135.43 -3.53 -124.67
C LEU A 520 136.71 -4.40 -124.72
N LYS A 521 136.62 -5.71 -124.44
CA LYS A 521 137.75 -6.65 -124.60
C LYS A 521 138.10 -6.88 -126.08
N GLY A 522 137.08 -6.94 -126.93
CA GLY A 522 137.26 -7.07 -128.39
C GLY A 522 137.85 -5.81 -129.06
N PHE A 523 137.57 -4.61 -128.53
CA PHE A 523 138.09 -3.37 -129.11
C PHE A 523 139.58 -3.16 -128.79
N ASN A 524 139.98 -3.38 -127.53
CA ASN A 524 141.37 -3.21 -127.09
C ASN A 524 142.35 -4.19 -127.76
N THR A 525 141.88 -5.33 -128.27
CA THR A 525 142.71 -6.30 -128.99
C THR A 525 142.89 -5.99 -130.49
N LYS A 526 142.23 -4.94 -131.02
CA LYS A 526 142.22 -4.66 -132.47
C LYS A 526 142.92 -3.37 -132.92
N ASN A 527 143.15 -2.40 -132.03
CA ASN A 527 143.87 -1.16 -132.38
C ASN A 527 145.40 -1.26 -132.27
N ASN A 528 145.93 -2.08 -131.36
CA ASN A 528 147.38 -2.17 -131.07
C ASN A 528 148.16 -3.02 -132.10
N LEU A 529 147.89 -2.84 -133.40
CA LEU A 529 148.70 -3.39 -134.48
C LEU A 529 148.82 -2.48 -135.74
N ASN A 530 148.44 -1.20 -135.65
CA ASN A 530 148.74 -0.20 -136.68
C ASN A 530 149.76 0.85 -136.23
N GLU A 531 149.87 1.11 -134.93
CA GLU A 531 151.04 1.75 -134.32
C GLU A 531 151.84 0.66 -133.58
N ALA A 532 152.77 0.03 -134.31
CA ALA A 532 153.92 -0.75 -133.82
C ALA A 532 154.87 -1.26 -134.94
N LYS A 533 155.54 -0.47 -135.79
CA LYS A 533 155.40 0.95 -136.17
C LYS A 533 155.09 1.93 -134.99
N GLU A 534 155.94 1.90 -133.95
CA GLU A 534 156.00 2.77 -132.72
C GLU A 534 155.15 2.29 -131.45
N ASN A 535 155.59 2.38 -130.15
CA ASN A 535 155.38 1.32 -129.06
C ASN A 535 155.37 1.62 -127.46
N ASN A 536 154.56 0.90 -126.58
CA ASN A 536 154.80 0.19 -125.20
C ASN A 536 154.46 0.62 -123.65
N TYR A 537 154.04 -0.35 -122.76
CA TYR A 537 153.99 -0.62 -121.20
C TYR A 537 153.12 0.14 -120.09
N LEU A 538 152.87 -0.20 -118.75
CA LEU A 538 153.58 -0.66 -117.44
C LEU A 538 152.62 -1.29 -116.27
N ILE A 539 153.03 -1.66 -114.98
CA ILE A 539 152.19 -2.39 -113.89
C ILE A 539 152.62 -2.47 -112.31
N GLN A 540 151.70 -2.75 -111.30
CA GLN A 540 151.72 -3.31 -109.83
C GLN A 540 152.47 -2.68 -108.55
N GLU A 541 152.42 -3.04 -107.19
CA GLU A 541 151.51 -3.57 -106.04
C GLU A 541 152.20 -3.42 -104.57
N LYS A 542 151.98 -3.92 -103.28
CA LYS A 542 151.17 -4.91 -102.39
C LYS A 542 151.25 -4.67 -100.77
N SER A 543 151.07 -5.66 -99.79
CA SER A 543 150.87 -5.54 -98.25
C SER A 543 151.43 -6.74 -97.30
N THR A 544 151.33 -7.07 -95.95
CA THR A 544 150.66 -6.74 -94.56
C THR A 544 151.18 -7.67 -93.32
N LEU A 545 150.96 -7.44 -91.94
CA LEU A 545 150.87 -8.43 -90.72
C LEU A 545 151.28 -8.03 -89.18
N ILE A 546 150.73 -8.72 -88.11
CA ILE A 546 151.26 -9.31 -86.77
C ILE A 546 151.53 -8.62 -85.33
N LYS A 547 151.06 -9.30 -84.23
CA LYS A 547 151.40 -9.55 -82.73
C LYS A 547 151.85 -8.56 -81.57
N GLU A 548 151.41 -8.95 -80.35
CA GLU A 548 151.96 -8.89 -78.93
C GLU A 548 151.75 -7.67 -77.97
N ASN A 549 152.38 -7.69 -76.76
CA ASN A 549 151.81 -7.19 -75.47
C ASN A 549 152.21 -5.77 -74.98
N ASP A 550 151.41 -5.26 -74.02
CA ASP A 550 151.73 -4.36 -72.89
C ASP A 550 151.42 -2.83 -72.95
N THR A 551 151.08 -2.30 -71.76
CA THR A 551 150.99 -0.88 -71.30
C THR A 551 149.94 0.13 -71.85
N LEU A 552 149.17 0.68 -70.88
CA LEU A 552 148.79 2.09 -70.65
C LEU A 552 148.12 3.00 -71.74
N SER A 553 146.87 3.38 -71.41
CA SER A 553 146.38 4.78 -71.25
C SER A 553 145.82 5.58 -72.45
N LYS A 554 144.73 6.33 -72.17
CA LYS A 554 144.04 7.36 -73.01
C LYS A 554 143.35 6.77 -74.28
N LYS A 555 142.34 7.38 -74.91
CA LYS A 555 141.88 8.79 -74.93
C LYS A 555 140.38 8.90 -75.34
N ASN A 556 139.80 10.10 -75.20
CA ASN A 556 138.40 10.49 -75.44
C ASN A 556 137.80 10.20 -76.84
N GLY A 557 136.46 10.09 -76.89
CA GLY A 557 135.57 10.68 -77.92
C GLY A 557 134.21 11.07 -77.26
N ILE A 558 133.48 12.18 -77.52
CA ILE A 558 133.35 13.14 -78.66
C ILE A 558 132.58 12.51 -79.85
N MET A 559 131.49 13.07 -80.41
CA MET A 559 130.61 14.26 -80.13
C MET A 559 129.19 13.96 -80.73
N LEU A 560 128.21 14.79 -81.17
CA LEU A 560 127.79 16.22 -81.37
C LEU A 560 126.26 16.12 -81.66
N GLU A 561 125.28 17.03 -81.44
CA GLU A 561 125.03 18.34 -80.79
C GLU A 561 123.58 18.21 -80.18
N GLU A 562 122.94 19.00 -79.27
CA GLU A 562 122.85 20.46 -79.05
C GLU A 562 122.19 21.19 -80.28
N ARG A 563 121.48 22.33 -80.25
CA ARG A 563 121.31 23.52 -79.36
C ARG A 563 119.99 24.27 -79.69
N ASP A 564 119.46 25.30 -79.00
CA ASP A 564 119.47 25.84 -77.60
C ASP A 564 118.36 26.96 -77.52
N ILE A 565 117.70 27.39 -76.43
CA ILE A 565 118.09 27.85 -75.05
C ILE A 565 118.82 29.23 -75.14
N LYS A 566 118.52 30.32 -74.39
CA LYS A 566 118.39 30.67 -72.94
C LYS A 566 117.12 31.56 -72.69
N ASN A 567 116.54 31.85 -71.51
CA ASN A 567 116.98 32.38 -70.17
C ASN A 567 117.48 33.85 -70.19
N LYS A 568 117.19 34.76 -69.22
CA LYS A 568 116.41 34.70 -67.96
C LYS A 568 115.95 36.10 -67.44
N SER A 569 115.10 36.10 -66.40
CA SER A 569 114.60 37.24 -65.60
C SER A 569 115.67 38.09 -64.90
N ILE A 570 115.38 39.38 -64.59
CA ILE A 570 115.61 39.95 -63.24
C ILE A 570 114.77 41.22 -62.95
N GLU A 571 114.37 41.34 -61.69
CA GLU A 571 113.92 42.48 -60.87
C GLU A 571 112.81 43.48 -61.26
N GLU A 572 112.08 43.83 -60.20
CA GLU A 572 111.11 44.92 -60.10
C GLU A 572 111.84 46.28 -60.22
N LEU A 573 111.37 47.18 -61.10
CA LEU A 573 111.27 48.64 -60.89
C LEU A 573 110.90 49.37 -62.21
N ASN A 574 109.60 49.55 -62.43
CA ASN A 574 109.01 50.82 -62.89
C ASN A 574 107.48 50.73 -62.86
N LYS A 575 106.97 50.76 -61.63
CA LYS A 575 105.59 51.10 -61.28
C LYS A 575 105.45 52.63 -61.45
N ILE A 576 104.30 53.12 -61.91
CA ILE A 576 103.88 54.55 -61.99
C ILE A 576 104.32 55.33 -63.25
N LEU A 577 103.39 56.16 -63.78
CA LEU A 577 103.50 57.17 -64.86
C LEU A 577 103.79 56.62 -66.28
N ASP A 578 103.16 57.10 -67.37
CA ASP A 578 101.99 58.00 -67.54
C ASP A 578 101.41 57.79 -68.97
N ASP A 579 100.17 58.16 -69.34
CA ASP A 579 99.04 58.81 -68.66
C ASP A 579 97.72 58.10 -69.08
N ALA A 580 96.64 58.43 -68.38
CA ALA A 580 95.25 58.42 -68.82
C ALA A 580 95.01 59.37 -70.02
N LYS A 581 93.81 59.70 -70.53
CA LYS A 581 92.39 59.58 -70.14
C LYS A 581 91.58 59.04 -71.37
N VAL A 582 90.25 58.92 -71.49
CA VAL A 582 89.04 59.54 -70.89
C VAL A 582 87.88 58.49 -70.99
N GLY A 583 86.85 58.43 -70.15
CA GLY A 583 86.55 59.20 -68.93
C GLY A 583 85.12 59.77 -68.86
N ASN A 584 84.15 58.96 -68.43
CA ASN A 584 83.01 59.35 -67.58
C ASN A 584 82.34 58.06 -67.06
N ASP A 585 82.11 57.79 -65.77
CA ASP A 585 81.44 58.54 -64.69
C ASP A 585 79.91 58.74 -64.92
N VAL A 586 79.01 58.53 -63.95
CA VAL A 586 79.24 58.31 -62.51
C VAL A 586 78.12 57.55 -61.74
N LYS A 587 78.56 56.56 -60.93
CA LYS A 587 78.11 56.17 -59.57
C LYS A 587 76.61 56.03 -59.20
N ARG A 588 76.33 54.86 -58.59
CA ARG A 588 75.57 54.63 -57.33
C ARG A 588 74.10 55.08 -57.25
N GLU A 589 73.23 54.09 -57.02
CA GLU A 589 72.84 53.83 -55.62
C GLU A 589 72.98 52.32 -55.32
N ILE A 590 73.20 51.95 -54.06
CA ILE A 590 73.51 50.57 -53.64
C ILE A 590 72.60 50.19 -52.47
N LEU A 591 72.16 48.93 -52.45
CA LEU A 591 71.55 48.20 -51.35
C LEU A 591 71.83 48.79 -49.95
N ALA A 592 70.77 49.18 -49.25
CA ALA A 592 70.80 49.52 -47.83
C ALA A 592 69.59 48.88 -47.10
N ASN A 593 69.87 47.78 -46.38
CA ASN A 593 69.01 47.15 -45.35
C ASN A 593 67.77 46.40 -45.91
N LEU A 594 67.47 45.15 -45.52
CA LEU A 594 67.20 44.56 -44.18
C LEU A 594 65.90 45.15 -43.56
N SER A 595 64.95 44.36 -43.05
CA SER A 595 64.95 42.92 -42.68
C SER A 595 63.61 42.24 -43.03
N VAL A 596 63.53 40.92 -42.84
CA VAL A 596 62.27 40.22 -42.54
C VAL A 596 61.80 40.63 -41.15
N ASP A 597 60.52 40.99 -41.01
CA ASP A 597 59.62 40.67 -39.88
C ASP A 597 58.18 41.15 -40.19
N ASP A 598 57.26 41.01 -39.24
CA ASP A 598 55.86 41.50 -39.23
C ASP A 598 54.85 40.91 -40.23
N ILE A 599 54.54 39.64 -39.98
CA ILE A 599 53.20 39.10 -40.20
C ILE A 599 52.24 39.74 -39.17
N LEU A 600 51.43 40.74 -39.56
CA LEU A 600 50.02 40.98 -39.14
C LEU A 600 49.49 42.42 -39.39
N ASN A 601 48.30 42.53 -40.01
CA ASN A 601 47.36 43.67 -39.93
C ASN A 601 47.82 45.02 -40.53
N SER A 602 46.97 46.04 -40.79
CA SER A 602 45.52 46.21 -40.55
C SER A 602 44.81 46.94 -41.71
N ASN A 603 43.48 46.79 -41.77
CA ASN A 603 42.42 47.83 -41.88
C ASN A 603 41.11 47.08 -42.22
N GLU A 604 40.06 47.11 -41.39
CA GLU A 604 39.09 48.22 -41.19
C GLU A 604 38.38 48.59 -42.51
N GLU A 605 37.04 48.63 -42.61
CA GLU A 605 35.96 48.89 -41.62
C GLU A 605 35.19 47.59 -41.22
N GLY A 606 34.34 47.47 -40.19
CA GLY A 606 33.43 48.39 -39.48
C GLY A 606 32.00 48.26 -40.04
N LYS A 607 30.91 47.93 -39.32
CA LYS A 607 30.55 47.88 -37.87
C LYS A 607 29.48 46.75 -37.64
N ASN A 608 29.48 46.02 -36.52
CA ASN A 608 28.68 46.23 -35.27
C ASN A 608 27.14 46.36 -35.50
N ASP A 609 26.25 45.75 -34.70
CA ASP A 609 26.38 45.09 -33.38
C ASP A 609 25.44 43.88 -33.21
N ALA A 610 25.73 43.01 -32.24
CA ALA A 610 24.81 41.96 -31.79
C ALA A 610 24.79 41.80 -30.25
N LYS A 611 23.62 42.12 -29.66
CA LYS A 611 23.13 41.73 -28.31
C LYS A 611 24.01 42.02 -27.09
N ASN A 612 23.41 42.65 -26.07
CA ASN A 612 23.56 42.12 -24.72
C ASN A 612 22.29 42.29 -23.87
N THR A 613 22.08 41.40 -22.91
CA THR A 613 20.87 41.28 -22.07
C THR A 613 21.14 41.73 -20.63
N ARG A 614 20.20 42.47 -20.01
CA ARG A 614 19.88 42.35 -18.57
C ARG A 614 18.73 43.25 -18.13
N ARG A 615 17.70 42.63 -17.52
CA ARG A 615 16.68 43.20 -16.58
C ARG A 615 15.78 44.31 -17.18
N GLN A 616 14.53 44.45 -16.73
CA GLN A 616 13.79 43.71 -15.70
C GLN A 616 12.80 42.71 -16.31
#